data_AF-A0A3A5KE13-F1
#
_entry.id   AF-A0A3A5KE13-F1
#
_cell.length_a   1.000
_cell.length_b   1.000
_cell.length_c   1.000
_cell.angle_alpha   90.00
_cell.angle_beta   90.00
_cell.angle_gamma   90.00
#
_symmetry.space_group_name_H-M   'P 1'
#
loop_
_entity.id
_entity.type
_entity.pdbx_description
1 polymer ?
#
loop_
_entity_poly.entity_id
_entity_poly.type
_entity_poly.pdbx_seq_one_letter_code
_entity_poly.pdbx_strand_id
1 'polypeptide(L)'
;MIDGRDSLLGRVANTEAIAGPVSPHEHIRRETLERIQHFLSKPQLRVYRDLKGMCERVSDSYRDRVVVELLQNAHDAHPAGAPPGRIRIALDPNEGACGTLYVANEGAGFAQRNFDALCSPTLTTKNVNEAIGNKGVGFLSVFQVSSHPEVYSRLSDTSGTFDGYCFGFAADGTLRTFLETEELGDHADQIIASMPRLYLACPASSFPVAVQKLASERFVTVIRLPLKSDDALTAVQRQLALLSAQTPPVQLFLPRIKELSVSMDPTIAATVLERHCEVLQVLDDTRLLKARCGIRSFIVAEKTVPHQTMLDIILRDIAAEALPEAWEDWTGDAIVSIAVAAHGDPLEPRLYNFLPMGEGAKAPFSGYLDAPFFATLDRLRVQDGVEVNTFLLDTARQLALDAAALALTSLSRSEARQAVLDLVLWNKTDAAMRERVLTSAVPLVPTVPVLGRSEDWATFQKAKIWNGDVFLSPPLGCSSHRLSHRGC
;
A
#
# COMPACT_ATOMS: atom_id res chain seq x y z
N MET A 1 7.51 47.10 71.76
CA MET A 1 8.54 48.11 71.43
C MET A 1 9.70 47.38 70.79
N ILE A 2 9.91 47.65 69.49
CA ILE A 2 11.20 47.66 68.77
C ILE A 2 11.91 46.29 68.63
N ASP A 3 12.47 45.84 67.51
CA ASP A 3 12.38 46.14 66.07
C ASP A 3 13.33 45.16 65.36
N GLY A 4 13.07 44.87 64.08
CA GLY A 4 14.09 44.54 63.07
C GLY A 4 14.74 43.14 63.05
N ARG A 5 14.34 42.32 62.08
CA ARG A 5 15.15 42.08 60.87
C ARG A 5 14.40 41.28 59.81
N ASP A 6 14.15 41.96 58.71
CA ASP A 6 13.69 41.46 57.41
C ASP A 6 14.50 40.25 56.91
N SER A 7 13.81 39.24 56.41
CA SER A 7 14.33 38.36 55.36
C SER A 7 13.41 38.43 54.15
N LEU A 8 13.88 39.15 53.14
CA LEU A 8 13.41 39.20 51.77
C LEU A 8 13.32 37.79 51.17
N LEU A 9 12.10 37.29 50.99
CA LEU A 9 11.78 36.27 49.99
C LEU A 9 10.61 36.81 49.17
N GLY A 10 10.95 37.59 48.15
CA GLY A 10 10.03 37.99 47.11
C GLY A 10 9.47 36.73 46.45
N ARG A 11 8.16 36.56 46.54
CA ARG A 11 7.40 35.63 45.70
C ARG A 11 7.60 36.06 44.24
N VAL A 12 8.51 35.40 43.54
CA VAL A 12 8.49 35.39 42.08
C VAL A 12 7.26 34.55 41.71
N ALA A 13 6.20 35.24 41.31
CA ALA A 13 5.10 34.59 40.63
C ALA A 13 5.67 33.96 39.36
N ASN A 14 5.78 32.63 39.35
CA ASN A 14 5.93 31.88 38.10
C ASN A 14 4.63 32.10 37.32
N THR A 15 4.65 33.11 36.47
CA THR A 15 3.71 33.23 35.36
C THR A 15 4.06 32.10 34.40
N GLU A 16 3.53 30.90 34.64
CA GLU A 16 3.35 29.92 33.58
C GLU A 16 2.46 30.59 32.54
N ALA A 17 3.11 31.22 31.56
CA ALA A 17 2.46 31.58 30.32
C ALA A 17 1.90 30.26 29.77
N ILE A 18 0.58 30.15 29.73
CA ILE A 18 -0.12 29.08 29.03
C ILE A 18 0.28 29.26 27.56
N ALA A 19 1.35 28.55 27.17
CA ALA A 19 1.85 28.58 25.81
C ALA A 19 0.73 28.06 24.91
N GLY A 20 0.30 28.90 23.96
CA GLY A 20 -0.61 28.45 22.90
C GLY A 20 -0.02 27.23 22.16
N PRO A 21 -0.83 26.54 21.34
CA PRO A 21 -0.34 25.39 20.59
C PRO A 21 0.91 25.78 19.77
N VAL A 22 2.01 25.05 19.98
CA VAL A 22 3.28 25.24 19.26
C VAL A 22 3.01 25.07 17.77
N SER A 23 3.46 26.01 16.94
CA SER A 23 3.28 25.90 15.49
C SER A 23 4.02 24.68 14.95
N PRO A 24 3.55 24.03 13.86
CA PRO A 24 4.27 22.90 13.25
C PRO A 24 5.73 23.23 12.94
N HIS A 25 6.01 24.44 12.44
CA HIS A 25 7.35 24.93 12.17
C HIS A 25 8.23 24.94 13.43
N GLU A 26 7.72 25.51 14.53
CA GLU A 26 8.48 25.55 15.79
C GLU A 26 8.64 24.17 16.41
N HIS A 27 7.64 23.31 16.26
CA HIS A 27 7.73 21.93 16.72
C HIS A 27 8.85 21.17 16.00
N ILE A 28 8.89 21.23 14.65
CA ILE A 28 9.97 20.64 13.84
C ILE A 28 11.33 21.16 14.29
N ARG A 29 11.46 22.48 14.42
CA ARG A 29 12.70 23.13 14.86
C ARG A 29 13.16 22.60 16.22
N ARG A 30 12.29 22.67 17.23
CA ARG A 30 12.60 22.26 18.60
C ARG A 30 13.02 20.79 18.66
N GLU A 31 12.25 19.91 18.05
CA GLU A 31 12.53 18.47 18.05
C GLU A 31 13.86 18.12 17.35
N THR A 32 14.18 18.79 16.24
CA THR A 32 15.48 18.62 15.57
C THR A 32 16.62 19.10 16.46
N LEU A 33 16.48 20.27 17.11
CA LEU A 33 17.49 20.82 18.01
C LEU A 33 17.70 19.97 19.26
N GLU A 34 16.64 19.44 19.87
CA GLU A 34 16.74 18.53 21.02
C GLU A 34 17.56 17.29 20.68
N ARG A 35 17.36 16.69 19.49
CA ARG A 35 18.15 15.54 19.02
C ARG A 35 19.62 15.91 18.78
N ILE A 36 19.88 17.09 18.22
CA ILE A 36 21.25 17.59 18.00
C ILE A 36 21.94 17.84 19.34
N GLN A 37 21.28 18.51 20.27
CA GLN A 37 21.81 18.78 21.61
C GLN A 37 22.09 17.48 22.37
N HIS A 38 21.23 16.48 22.25
CA HIS A 38 21.49 15.16 22.82
C HIS A 38 22.75 14.52 22.22
N PHE A 39 22.91 14.58 20.89
CA PHE A 39 24.14 14.13 20.22
C PHE A 39 25.38 14.88 20.73
N LEU A 40 25.33 16.21 20.78
CA LEU A 40 26.45 17.06 21.22
C LEU A 40 26.78 16.93 22.71
N SER A 41 25.86 16.41 23.53
CA SER A 41 26.13 16.16 24.96
C SER A 41 27.20 15.08 25.17
N LYS A 42 27.26 14.09 24.26
CA LYS A 42 28.22 12.95 24.30
C LYS A 42 28.56 12.45 22.89
N PRO A 43 29.21 13.27 22.03
CA PRO A 43 29.43 12.96 20.62
C PRO A 43 30.38 11.78 20.39
N GLN A 44 31.17 11.39 21.40
CA GLN A 44 32.03 10.21 21.40
C GLN A 44 31.23 8.90 21.42
N LEU A 45 29.96 8.92 21.83
CA LEU A 45 29.11 7.74 21.80
C LEU A 45 28.76 7.40 20.36
N ARG A 46 28.94 6.12 19.99
CA ARG A 46 28.68 5.65 18.63
C ARG A 46 27.20 5.51 18.27
N VAL A 47 26.28 5.75 19.21
CA VAL A 47 24.83 5.54 19.05
C VAL A 47 24.30 6.13 17.75
N TYR A 48 24.53 7.43 17.49
CA TYR A 48 24.04 8.08 16.27
C TYR A 48 24.70 7.57 14.99
N ARG A 49 25.99 7.25 15.05
CA ARG A 49 26.73 6.70 13.90
C ARG A 49 26.26 5.29 13.55
N ASP A 50 26.02 4.46 14.57
CA ASP A 50 25.54 3.10 14.38
C ASP A 50 24.07 3.11 13.89
N LEU A 51 23.24 4.03 14.40
CA LEU A 51 21.89 4.30 13.88
C LEU A 51 21.93 4.78 12.42
N LYS A 52 22.87 5.66 12.06
CA LYS A 52 23.03 6.16 10.69
C LYS A 52 23.34 5.01 9.74
N GLY A 53 24.32 4.19 10.09
CA GLY A 53 24.66 3.00 9.30
C GLY A 53 23.52 1.97 9.23
N MET A 54 22.69 1.86 10.26
CA MET A 54 21.49 1.03 10.23
C MET A 54 20.46 1.57 9.23
N CYS A 55 20.12 2.87 9.28
CA CYS A 55 19.19 3.49 8.33
C CYS A 55 19.67 3.33 6.88
N GLU A 56 20.97 3.48 6.62
CA GLU A 56 21.56 3.28 5.29
C GLU A 56 21.40 1.84 4.79
N ARG A 57 21.68 0.82 5.63
CA ARG A 57 21.49 -0.60 5.28
C ARG A 57 20.04 -0.99 5.07
N VAL A 58 19.13 -0.48 5.91
CA VAL A 58 17.69 -0.72 5.78
C VAL A 58 17.19 -0.14 4.47
N SER A 59 17.61 1.10 4.15
CA SER A 59 17.29 1.73 2.88
C SER A 59 17.67 0.82 1.71
N ASP A 60 18.86 0.21 1.67
CA ASP A 60 19.28 -0.65 0.56
C ASP A 60 18.40 -1.90 0.30
N SER A 61 17.65 -2.36 1.31
CA SER A 61 16.81 -3.56 1.20
C SER A 61 15.50 -3.34 0.42
N TYR A 62 15.09 -2.08 0.19
CA TYR A 62 13.83 -1.71 -0.48
C TYR A 62 13.97 -1.47 -1.99
N ARG A 63 15.03 -2.01 -2.62
CA ARG A 63 15.43 -1.59 -3.97
C ARG A 63 14.24 -1.73 -4.91
N ASP A 64 13.89 -0.63 -5.57
CA ASP A 64 12.85 -0.55 -6.61
C ASP A 64 11.39 -0.50 -6.11
N ARG A 65 11.15 -0.02 -4.89
CA ARG A 65 9.78 0.04 -4.30
C ARG A 65 9.28 1.43 -3.90
N VAL A 66 10.12 2.45 -4.05
CA VAL A 66 9.83 3.82 -3.59
C VAL A 66 8.46 4.34 -4.04
N VAL A 67 8.10 4.18 -5.31
CA VAL A 67 6.83 4.69 -5.86
C VAL A 67 5.64 3.97 -5.24
N VAL A 68 5.74 2.65 -5.07
CA VAL A 68 4.68 1.79 -4.52
C VAL A 68 4.47 2.08 -3.04
N GLU A 69 5.55 2.22 -2.26
CA GLU A 69 5.48 2.56 -0.83
C GLU A 69 4.91 3.97 -0.63
N LEU A 70 5.27 4.94 -1.48
CA LEU A 70 4.68 6.27 -1.44
C LEU A 70 3.20 6.28 -1.84
N LEU A 71 2.80 5.45 -2.80
CA LEU A 71 1.39 5.26 -3.15
C LEU A 71 0.58 4.70 -1.97
N GLN A 72 1.14 3.72 -1.25
CA GLN A 72 0.50 3.18 -0.05
C GLN A 72 0.39 4.23 1.06
N ASN A 73 1.47 4.95 1.36
CA ASN A 73 1.44 6.05 2.33
C ASN A 73 0.38 7.11 1.96
N ALA A 74 0.27 7.44 0.67
CA ALA A 74 -0.74 8.36 0.16
C ALA A 74 -2.16 7.80 0.26
N HIS A 75 -2.36 6.50 0.01
CA HIS A 75 -3.65 5.82 0.20
C HIS A 75 -4.05 5.79 1.69
N ASP A 76 -3.12 5.47 2.58
CA ASP A 76 -3.39 5.34 4.01
C ASP A 76 -3.64 6.69 4.70
N ALA A 77 -3.16 7.78 4.11
CA ALA A 77 -3.55 9.12 4.51
C ALA A 77 -5.05 9.37 4.33
N HIS A 78 -5.73 8.69 3.40
CA HIS A 78 -7.17 8.83 3.21
C HIS A 78 -7.92 8.04 4.30
N PRO A 79 -8.79 8.69 5.10
CA PRO A 79 -9.54 8.00 6.14
C PRO A 79 -10.54 6.98 5.57
N ALA A 80 -10.76 5.88 6.28
CA ALA A 80 -11.86 4.97 5.98
C ALA A 80 -13.21 5.69 6.15
N GLY A 81 -14.15 5.44 5.22
CA GLY A 81 -15.48 6.07 5.23
C GLY A 81 -15.55 7.50 4.70
N ALA A 82 -14.41 8.16 4.45
CA ALA A 82 -14.38 9.43 3.74
C ALA A 82 -14.66 9.25 2.23
N PRO A 83 -15.15 10.28 1.53
CA PRO A 83 -15.27 10.25 0.07
C PRO A 83 -13.91 9.93 -0.57
N PRO A 84 -13.86 9.09 -1.62
CA PRO A 84 -12.60 8.76 -2.28
C PRO A 84 -11.88 10.00 -2.83
N GLY A 85 -10.57 10.09 -2.57
CA GLY A 85 -9.73 11.23 -2.94
C GLY A 85 -8.82 10.96 -4.15
N ARG A 86 -7.98 11.94 -4.48
CA ARG A 86 -7.01 11.88 -5.58
C ARG A 86 -5.58 11.69 -5.06
N ILE A 87 -4.81 10.91 -5.81
CA ILE A 87 -3.35 10.82 -5.68
C ILE A 87 -2.71 11.22 -7.00
N ARG A 88 -1.65 12.03 -6.94
CA ARG A 88 -0.81 12.34 -8.08
C ARG A 88 0.63 11.94 -7.83
N ILE A 89 1.19 11.23 -8.79
CA ILE A 89 2.61 10.88 -8.84
C ILE A 89 3.16 11.46 -10.14
N ALA A 90 4.10 12.41 -10.03
CA ALA A 90 4.64 13.12 -11.19
C ALA A 90 6.16 13.21 -11.11
N LEU A 91 6.84 12.85 -12.19
CA LEU A 91 8.27 13.05 -12.38
C LEU A 91 8.50 14.27 -13.28
N ASP A 92 9.38 15.17 -12.86
CA ASP A 92 9.99 16.17 -13.71
C ASP A 92 11.46 15.79 -13.94
N PRO A 93 11.84 15.24 -15.11
CA PRO A 93 13.20 14.82 -15.37
C PRO A 93 14.17 16.01 -15.53
N ASN A 94 13.66 17.22 -15.71
CA ASN A 94 14.46 18.43 -15.96
C ASN A 94 14.62 19.32 -14.71
N GLU A 95 13.92 19.00 -13.61
CA GLU A 95 14.05 19.71 -12.35
C GLU A 95 15.16 19.12 -11.47
N GLY A 96 16.14 19.95 -11.11
CA GLY A 96 17.29 19.52 -10.31
C GLY A 96 18.38 18.88 -11.17
N ALA A 97 19.31 18.16 -10.54
CA ALA A 97 20.45 17.58 -11.25
C ALA A 97 20.10 16.32 -12.05
N CYS A 98 19.23 15.46 -11.50
CA CYS A 98 18.86 14.16 -12.07
C CYS A 98 17.33 13.98 -12.16
N GLY A 99 16.56 15.06 -12.09
CA GLY A 99 15.10 15.05 -12.02
C GLY A 99 14.54 15.07 -10.59
N THR A 100 13.22 15.29 -10.47
CA THR A 100 12.50 15.40 -9.20
C THR A 100 11.17 14.64 -9.27
N LEU A 101 10.93 13.75 -8.29
CA LEU A 101 9.66 13.02 -8.14
C LEU A 101 8.76 13.71 -7.12
N TYR A 102 7.47 13.82 -7.45
CA TYR A 102 6.42 14.37 -6.61
C TYR A 102 5.36 13.31 -6.34
N VAL A 103 4.96 13.17 -5.08
CA VAL A 103 3.78 12.38 -4.67
C VAL A 103 2.86 13.25 -3.83
N ALA A 104 1.68 13.53 -4.35
CA ALA A 104 0.68 14.38 -3.74
C ALA A 104 -0.62 13.62 -3.45
N ASN A 105 -1.26 13.90 -2.31
CA ASN A 105 -2.53 13.27 -1.94
C ASN A 105 -3.51 14.24 -1.28
N GLU A 106 -4.80 13.92 -1.37
CA GLU A 106 -5.92 14.66 -0.75
C GLU A 106 -6.37 14.07 0.60
N GLY A 107 -5.59 13.14 1.16
CA GLY A 107 -5.88 12.53 2.45
C GLY A 107 -5.67 13.50 3.61
N ALA A 108 -5.64 12.97 4.83
CA ALA A 108 -5.35 13.74 6.03
C ALA A 108 -3.95 14.37 5.96
N GLY A 109 -3.86 15.62 6.39
CA GLY A 109 -2.59 16.32 6.58
C GLY A 109 -1.72 15.66 7.64
N PHE A 110 -0.43 15.98 7.61
CA PHE A 110 0.51 15.53 8.62
C PHE A 110 0.18 16.16 9.97
N ALA A 111 0.16 15.32 11.00
CA ALA A 111 0.10 15.74 12.38
C ALA A 111 1.45 15.51 13.08
N GLN A 112 1.57 15.98 14.32
CA GLN A 112 2.72 15.76 15.19
C GLN A 112 3.19 14.30 15.20
N ARG A 113 2.27 13.36 15.46
CA ARG A 113 2.56 11.91 15.43
C ARG A 113 3.17 11.41 14.11
N ASN A 114 2.84 12.03 12.98
CA ASN A 114 3.38 11.63 11.67
C ASN A 114 4.83 12.07 11.55
N PHE A 115 5.13 13.30 11.96
CA PHE A 115 6.51 13.82 12.02
C PHE A 115 7.35 13.00 12.99
N ASP A 116 6.85 12.75 14.20
CA ASP A 116 7.58 12.01 15.23
C ASP A 116 7.88 10.57 14.79
N ALA A 117 6.92 9.90 14.14
CA ALA A 117 7.10 8.57 13.59
C ALA A 117 8.14 8.55 12.45
N LEU A 118 8.13 9.56 11.57
CA LEU A 118 9.13 9.68 10.51
C LEU A 118 10.51 9.94 11.07
N CYS A 119 10.65 10.80 12.08
CA CYS A 119 11.93 11.18 12.67
C CYS A 119 12.45 10.21 13.73
N SER A 120 11.95 8.96 13.79
CA SER A 120 12.35 7.96 14.80
C SER A 120 12.88 6.66 14.16
N PRO A 121 14.21 6.54 13.95
CA PRO A 121 14.90 5.34 13.50
C PRO A 121 14.44 4.07 14.19
N THR A 122 14.30 4.06 15.52
CA THR A 122 13.93 2.86 16.28
C THR A 122 12.46 2.43 16.09
N LEU A 123 11.55 3.37 15.82
CA LEU A 123 10.19 3.04 15.37
C LEU A 123 10.20 2.60 13.90
N THR A 124 11.06 3.18 13.07
CA THR A 124 11.21 2.76 11.66
C THR A 124 11.99 1.46 11.46
N THR A 125 12.81 1.00 12.43
CA THR A 125 13.69 -0.17 12.29
C THR A 125 13.30 -1.41 13.08
N LYS A 126 12.58 -1.28 14.21
CA LYS A 126 11.92 -2.45 14.82
C LYS A 126 10.95 -3.11 13.83
N ASN A 127 10.39 -2.30 12.95
CA ASN A 127 9.38 -2.71 11.97
C ASN A 127 9.96 -3.23 10.64
N VAL A 128 11.28 -3.44 10.55
CA VAL A 128 11.97 -3.80 9.28
C VAL A 128 11.71 -5.24 8.83
N ASN A 129 11.26 -6.13 9.72
CA ASN A 129 10.91 -7.52 9.38
C ASN A 129 9.39 -7.74 9.19
N GLU A 130 8.60 -6.67 9.14
CA GLU A 130 7.17 -6.75 9.44
C GLU A 130 6.33 -6.28 8.25
N ALA A 131 5.70 -7.22 7.56
CA ALA A 131 5.01 -6.97 6.31
C ALA A 131 3.57 -6.40 6.44
N ILE A 132 3.27 -5.69 7.53
CA ILE A 132 2.11 -4.78 7.57
C ILE A 132 2.57 -3.42 7.08
N GLY A 133 1.70 -2.70 6.36
CA GLY A 133 1.78 -1.24 6.21
C GLY A 133 1.75 -0.49 7.55
N ASN A 134 2.81 -0.62 8.34
CA ASN A 134 3.05 0.13 9.57
C ASN A 134 3.89 1.38 9.27
N LYS A 135 3.43 2.49 9.85
CA LYS A 135 3.81 3.87 9.55
C LYS A 135 5.28 4.11 9.88
N GLY A 136 6.10 4.41 8.86
CA GLY A 136 7.46 4.92 9.02
C GLY A 136 8.54 4.16 8.24
N VAL A 137 8.40 2.84 8.06
CA VAL A 137 9.42 2.01 7.37
C VAL A 137 9.43 2.28 5.86
N GLY A 138 8.25 2.36 5.25
CA GLY A 138 8.09 2.66 3.83
C GLY A 138 8.70 4.02 3.43
N PHE A 139 8.83 4.97 4.38
CA PHE A 139 9.47 6.25 4.10
C PHE A 139 10.99 6.13 3.98
N LEU A 140 11.66 5.22 4.69
CA LEU A 140 13.12 5.04 4.53
C LEU A 140 13.50 4.67 3.08
N SER A 141 12.58 4.04 2.33
CA SER A 141 12.80 3.73 0.91
C SER A 141 13.06 4.98 0.06
N VAL A 142 12.58 6.17 0.44
CA VAL A 142 12.82 7.39 -0.33
C VAL A 142 14.29 7.77 -0.37
N PHE A 143 15.07 7.40 0.65
CA PHE A 143 16.51 7.64 0.70
C PHE A 143 17.30 6.81 -0.33
N GLN A 144 16.68 5.80 -0.93
CA GLN A 144 17.25 5.09 -2.07
C GLN A 144 17.38 5.98 -3.31
N VAL A 145 16.46 6.91 -3.51
CA VAL A 145 16.39 7.71 -4.73
C VAL A 145 16.67 9.19 -4.48
N SER A 146 16.52 9.69 -3.25
CA SER A 146 16.76 11.08 -2.87
C SER A 146 17.59 11.19 -1.61
N SER A 147 18.62 12.03 -1.60
CA SER A 147 19.37 12.34 -0.37
C SER A 147 18.66 13.36 0.51
N HIS A 148 17.76 14.16 -0.07
CA HIS A 148 17.12 15.31 0.57
C HIS A 148 15.61 15.31 0.33
N PRO A 149 14.88 14.29 0.82
CA PRO A 149 13.43 14.25 0.73
C PRO A 149 12.79 15.44 1.45
N GLU A 150 11.71 15.96 0.88
CA GLU A 150 10.96 17.10 1.40
C GLU A 150 9.49 16.73 1.56
N VAL A 151 8.87 17.26 2.62
CA VAL A 151 7.46 17.06 2.95
C VAL A 151 6.81 18.43 3.11
N TYR A 152 5.66 18.61 2.46
CA TYR A 152 4.83 19.79 2.58
C TYR A 152 3.41 19.35 2.89
N SER A 153 2.82 19.88 3.95
CA SER A 153 1.47 19.49 4.35
C SER A 153 0.67 20.68 4.86
N ARG A 154 -0.66 20.60 4.76
CA ARG A 154 -1.57 21.60 5.32
C ARG A 154 -1.84 21.33 6.78
N LEU A 155 -2.06 22.39 7.53
CA LEU A 155 -2.55 22.30 8.90
C LEU A 155 -4.03 21.93 8.94
N SER A 156 -4.81 22.39 7.96
CA SER A 156 -6.24 22.11 7.85
C SER A 156 -6.70 21.97 6.40
N ASP A 157 -7.82 21.29 6.19
CA ASP A 157 -8.44 21.15 4.86
C ASP A 157 -8.86 22.50 4.25
N THR A 158 -9.07 23.51 5.11
CA THR A 158 -9.44 24.87 4.68
C THR A 158 -8.26 25.73 4.24
N SER A 159 -7.03 25.33 4.58
CA SER A 159 -5.82 26.09 4.25
C SER A 159 -5.61 26.16 2.73
N GLY A 160 -5.36 27.37 2.21
CA GLY A 160 -5.07 27.59 0.79
C GLY A 160 -3.60 27.34 0.40
N THR A 161 -2.73 27.19 1.39
CA THR A 161 -1.28 27.02 1.27
C THR A 161 -0.81 25.88 2.17
N PHE A 162 0.44 25.43 2.01
CA PHE A 162 1.06 24.52 2.95
C PHE A 162 1.58 25.28 4.18
N ASP A 163 0.79 25.28 5.24
CA ASP A 163 0.99 25.98 6.52
C ASP A 163 1.16 25.00 7.71
N GLY A 164 1.16 23.69 7.43
CA GLY A 164 1.29 22.63 8.41
C GLY A 164 2.74 22.16 8.58
N TYR A 165 2.93 20.84 8.69
CA TYR A 165 4.24 20.23 8.77
C TYR A 165 4.96 20.29 7.42
N CYS A 166 5.79 21.32 7.25
CA CYS A 166 6.60 21.57 6.08
C CYS A 166 8.09 21.52 6.44
N PHE A 167 8.83 20.55 5.92
CA PHE A 167 10.24 20.36 6.23
C PHE A 167 10.99 19.62 5.14
N GLY A 168 12.29 19.87 5.07
CA GLY A 168 13.22 19.08 4.26
C GLY A 168 14.19 18.33 5.14
N PHE A 169 14.55 17.13 4.74
CA PHE A 169 15.81 16.50 5.15
C PHE A 169 16.97 17.17 4.37
N ALA A 170 17.03 18.48 4.52
CA ALA A 170 17.56 19.45 3.57
C ALA A 170 19.05 19.25 3.29
N ALA A 171 19.51 19.59 2.08
CA ALA A 171 20.89 19.47 1.63
C ALA A 171 21.92 20.05 2.60
N ASP A 172 23.16 19.57 2.55
CA ASP A 172 24.19 19.92 3.53
C ASP A 172 24.43 21.43 3.65
N GLY A 173 24.33 22.17 2.53
CA GLY A 173 24.38 23.64 2.55
C GLY A 173 23.23 24.26 3.34
N THR A 174 21.99 23.85 3.07
CA THR A 174 20.80 24.35 3.79
C THR A 174 20.83 23.97 5.27
N LEU A 175 21.27 22.75 5.58
CA LEU A 175 21.43 22.31 6.95
C LEU A 175 22.52 23.11 7.68
N ARG A 176 23.64 23.44 7.04
CA ARG A 176 24.65 24.34 7.62
C ARG A 176 24.06 25.72 7.92
N THR A 177 23.34 26.31 6.98
CA THR A 177 22.68 27.61 7.19
C THR A 177 21.66 27.56 8.34
N PHE A 178 20.90 26.46 8.45
CA PHE A 178 20.01 26.23 9.60
C PHE A 178 20.82 26.19 10.90
N LEU A 179 21.88 25.37 10.98
CA LEU A 179 22.72 25.26 12.17
C LEU A 179 23.43 26.57 12.54
N GLU A 180 23.86 27.37 11.56
CA GLU A 180 24.44 28.70 11.77
C GLU A 180 23.42 29.66 12.41
N THR A 181 22.17 29.63 11.93
CA THR A 181 21.06 30.43 12.49
C THR A 181 20.76 30.04 13.94
N GLU A 182 21.04 28.78 14.29
CA GLU A 182 20.83 28.19 15.60
C GLU A 182 22.08 28.23 16.50
N GLU A 183 23.11 29.00 16.12
CA GLU A 183 24.38 29.13 16.86
C GLU A 183 25.15 27.80 17.02
N LEU A 184 24.92 26.84 16.13
CA LEU A 184 25.55 25.51 16.08
C LEU A 184 26.47 25.32 14.85
N GLY A 185 26.80 26.40 14.13
CA GLY A 185 27.61 26.37 12.91
C GLY A 185 28.97 25.67 13.09
N ASP A 186 29.64 25.91 14.22
CA ASP A 186 30.94 25.29 14.55
C ASP A 186 30.88 23.76 14.65
N HIS A 187 29.69 23.19 14.90
CA HIS A 187 29.46 21.75 15.01
C HIS A 187 28.91 21.11 13.74
N ALA A 188 28.68 21.88 12.67
CA ALA A 188 27.93 21.41 11.50
C ALA A 188 28.56 20.18 10.82
N ASP A 189 29.88 20.18 10.62
CA ASP A 189 30.59 19.04 10.02
C ASP A 189 30.41 17.77 10.84
N GLN A 190 30.52 17.89 12.16
CA GLN A 190 30.40 16.76 13.07
C GLN A 190 28.99 16.18 13.08
N ILE A 191 27.97 17.04 13.08
CA ILE A 191 26.54 16.69 13.03
C ILE A 191 26.23 15.96 11.73
N ILE A 192 26.58 16.56 10.58
CA ILE A 192 26.32 16.01 9.24
C ILE A 192 26.99 14.64 9.07
N ALA A 193 28.23 14.51 9.52
CA ALA A 193 28.98 13.26 9.41
C ALA A 193 28.39 12.14 10.29
N SER A 194 27.87 12.47 11.47
CA SER A 194 27.59 11.48 12.52
C SER A 194 26.13 11.13 12.70
N MET A 195 25.20 12.07 12.47
CA MET A 195 23.78 11.83 12.72
C MET A 195 23.06 11.27 11.48
N PRO A 196 22.06 10.38 11.67
CA PRO A 196 21.17 9.95 10.59
C PRO A 196 20.46 11.17 10.00
N ARG A 197 20.35 11.22 8.66
CA ARG A 197 19.67 12.33 7.97
C ARG A 197 18.22 12.50 8.43
N LEU A 198 17.56 11.39 8.81
CA LEU A 198 16.21 11.34 9.37
C LEU A 198 16.01 12.15 10.68
N TYR A 199 17.08 12.45 11.41
CA TYR A 199 17.03 13.30 12.60
C TYR A 199 17.23 14.79 12.32
N LEU A 200 17.59 15.14 11.09
CA LEU A 200 18.02 16.48 10.71
C LEU A 200 16.97 17.14 9.81
N ALA A 201 15.72 17.17 10.28
CA ALA A 201 14.63 17.84 9.58
C ALA A 201 14.73 19.36 9.78
N CYS A 202 14.88 20.09 8.67
CA CYS A 202 14.90 21.54 8.65
C CYS A 202 13.51 22.07 8.28
N PRO A 203 12.89 22.95 9.10
CA PRO A 203 11.64 23.60 8.73
C PRO A 203 11.74 24.33 7.38
N ALA A 204 10.73 24.17 6.53
CA ALA A 204 10.68 24.84 5.24
C ALA A 204 9.89 26.15 5.35
N SER A 205 10.51 27.26 4.94
CA SER A 205 9.88 28.60 4.89
C SER A 205 9.67 29.11 3.45
N SER A 206 10.19 28.40 2.45
CA SER A 206 10.02 28.72 1.02
C SER A 206 9.60 27.46 0.27
N PHE A 207 8.75 27.64 -0.74
CA PHE A 207 8.14 26.53 -1.48
C PHE A 207 8.43 26.64 -2.97
N PRO A 208 8.92 25.57 -3.63
CA PRO A 208 9.05 25.54 -5.09
C PRO A 208 7.72 25.85 -5.80
N VAL A 209 7.78 26.45 -6.99
CA VAL A 209 6.59 26.82 -7.77
C VAL A 209 5.70 25.60 -8.05
N ALA A 210 6.30 24.44 -8.34
CA ALA A 210 5.58 23.19 -8.55
C ALA A 210 4.78 22.76 -7.29
N VAL A 211 5.37 22.92 -6.10
CA VAL A 211 4.69 22.64 -4.82
C VAL A 211 3.53 23.61 -4.60
N GLN A 212 3.72 24.91 -4.85
CA GLN A 212 2.64 25.90 -4.74
C GLN A 212 1.48 25.62 -5.71
N LYS A 213 1.78 25.13 -6.92
CA LYS A 213 0.76 24.69 -7.88
C LYS A 213 -0.04 23.49 -7.34
N LEU A 214 0.61 22.50 -6.74
CA LEU A 214 -0.10 21.37 -6.12
C LEU A 214 -1.00 21.83 -4.96
N ALA A 215 -0.60 22.86 -4.21
CA ALA A 215 -1.47 23.49 -3.21
C ALA A 215 -2.71 24.14 -3.84
N SER A 216 -2.56 24.92 -4.93
CA SER A 216 -3.72 25.55 -5.58
C SER A 216 -4.69 24.52 -6.18
N GLU A 217 -4.21 23.33 -6.51
CA GLU A 217 -5.00 22.19 -6.99
C GLU A 217 -5.67 21.35 -5.88
N ARG A 218 -5.61 21.83 -4.63
CA ARG A 218 -6.25 21.25 -3.42
C ARG A 218 -5.58 20.01 -2.82
N PHE A 219 -4.38 19.63 -3.24
CA PHE A 219 -3.63 18.58 -2.54
C PHE A 219 -3.25 19.01 -1.13
N VAL A 220 -3.36 18.07 -0.18
CA VAL A 220 -3.17 18.30 1.26
C VAL A 220 -1.73 18.02 1.67
N THR A 221 -1.13 16.97 1.14
CA THR A 221 0.27 16.61 1.41
C THR A 221 1.01 16.35 0.11
N VAL A 222 2.25 16.83 0.03
CA VAL A 222 3.19 16.63 -1.08
C VAL A 222 4.52 16.14 -0.52
N ILE A 223 5.00 15.01 -1.03
CA ILE A 223 6.36 14.53 -0.85
C ILE A 223 7.13 14.88 -2.14
N ARG A 224 8.21 15.64 -2.01
CA ARG A 224 9.10 16.03 -3.12
C ARG A 224 10.47 15.38 -2.93
N LEU A 225 10.94 14.69 -3.96
CA LEU A 225 12.15 13.89 -3.94
C LEU A 225 13.08 14.32 -5.08
N PRO A 226 13.99 15.28 -4.84
CA PRO A 226 15.09 15.55 -5.76
C PRO A 226 15.96 14.30 -5.90
N LEU A 227 16.11 13.78 -7.13
CA LEU A 227 16.78 12.51 -7.35
C LEU A 227 18.30 12.67 -7.26
N LYS A 228 18.96 11.69 -6.64
CA LYS A 228 20.40 11.77 -6.30
C LYS A 228 21.34 11.27 -7.40
N SER A 229 20.82 10.59 -8.42
CA SER A 229 21.60 10.04 -9.53
C SER A 229 20.73 9.66 -10.74
N ASP A 230 21.36 9.47 -11.90
CA ASP A 230 20.68 8.95 -13.11
C ASP A 230 20.17 7.52 -12.94
N ASP A 231 20.83 6.71 -12.10
CA ASP A 231 20.33 5.38 -11.70
C ASP A 231 19.02 5.49 -10.91
N ALA A 232 18.90 6.49 -10.02
CA ALA A 232 17.66 6.75 -9.29
C ALA A 232 16.54 7.22 -10.23
N LEU A 233 16.86 8.07 -11.20
CA LEU A 233 15.93 8.47 -12.27
C LEU A 233 15.41 7.26 -13.05
N THR A 234 16.31 6.41 -13.52
CA THR A 234 15.98 5.18 -14.27
C THR A 234 15.10 4.24 -13.44
N ALA A 235 15.43 4.06 -12.15
CA ALA A 235 14.65 3.23 -11.23
C ALA A 235 13.23 3.78 -11.00
N VAL A 236 13.09 5.10 -10.84
CA VAL A 236 11.78 5.76 -10.69
C VAL A 236 10.97 5.64 -11.98
N GLN A 237 11.55 5.92 -13.14
CA GLN A 237 10.88 5.79 -14.44
C GLN A 237 10.34 4.37 -14.67
N ARG A 238 11.16 3.35 -14.36
CA ARG A 238 10.71 1.94 -14.45
C ARG A 238 9.52 1.66 -13.53
N GLN A 239 9.56 2.13 -12.28
CA GLN A 239 8.45 1.94 -11.34
C GLN A 239 7.18 2.68 -11.79
N LEU A 240 7.30 3.89 -12.34
CA LEU A 240 6.16 4.63 -12.89
C LEU A 240 5.56 3.93 -14.12
N ALA A 241 6.40 3.29 -14.94
CA ALA A 241 5.95 2.51 -16.09
C ALA A 241 5.16 1.27 -15.66
N LEU A 242 5.65 0.56 -14.63
CA LEU A 242 4.94 -0.56 -14.02
C LEU A 242 3.62 -0.12 -13.38
N LEU A 243 3.60 1.02 -12.70
CA LEU A 243 2.37 1.56 -12.10
C LEU A 243 1.34 1.98 -13.16
N SER A 244 1.81 2.51 -14.29
CA SER A 244 0.97 2.89 -15.42
C SER A 244 0.49 1.69 -16.24
N ALA A 245 1.09 0.50 -16.02
CA ALA A 245 0.62 -0.73 -16.64
C ALA A 245 -0.75 -1.08 -16.04
N GLN A 246 -1.80 -1.03 -16.86
CA GLN A 246 -3.18 -1.28 -16.42
C GLN A 246 -3.48 -2.76 -16.13
N THR A 247 -2.47 -3.63 -16.13
CA THR A 247 -2.63 -5.08 -15.95
C THR A 247 -1.40 -5.64 -15.24
N PRO A 248 -1.53 -6.08 -13.97
CA PRO A 248 -2.70 -5.96 -13.10
C PRO A 248 -3.07 -4.50 -12.74
N PRO A 249 -4.36 -4.13 -12.62
CA PRO A 249 -4.78 -2.78 -12.25
C PRO A 249 -4.44 -2.46 -10.80
N VAL A 250 -3.52 -1.52 -10.59
CA VAL A 250 -3.02 -1.12 -9.26
C VAL A 250 -4.09 -0.50 -8.37
N GLN A 251 -5.11 0.12 -8.95
CA GLN A 251 -6.17 0.82 -8.23
C GLN A 251 -7.33 -0.09 -7.78
N LEU A 252 -7.37 -1.35 -8.22
CA LEU A 252 -8.55 -2.21 -8.07
C LEU A 252 -9.02 -2.38 -6.61
N PHE A 253 -8.09 -2.57 -5.68
CA PHE A 253 -8.35 -2.77 -4.26
C PHE A 253 -7.99 -1.53 -3.40
N LEU A 254 -8.00 -0.34 -4.01
CA LEU A 254 -7.80 0.93 -3.30
C LEU A 254 -9.13 1.69 -3.19
N PRO A 255 -10.04 1.29 -2.29
CA PRO A 255 -11.41 1.84 -2.25
C PRO A 255 -11.46 3.32 -1.87
N ARG A 256 -10.40 3.84 -1.24
CA ARG A 256 -10.30 5.21 -0.75
C ARG A 256 -9.86 6.22 -1.81
N ILE A 257 -9.55 5.76 -3.02
CA ILE A 257 -9.02 6.58 -4.11
C ILE A 257 -9.94 6.48 -5.32
N LYS A 258 -10.38 7.63 -5.85
CA LYS A 258 -11.15 7.71 -7.11
C LYS A 258 -10.25 7.88 -8.34
N GLU A 259 -9.09 8.50 -8.15
CA GLU A 259 -8.18 8.87 -9.25
C GLU A 259 -6.73 8.75 -8.79
N LEU A 260 -5.94 8.00 -9.55
CA LEU A 260 -4.48 7.98 -9.49
C LEU A 260 -3.92 8.52 -10.80
N SER A 261 -3.29 9.70 -10.75
CA SER A 261 -2.64 10.34 -11.89
C SER A 261 -1.14 10.06 -11.85
N VAL A 262 -0.58 9.50 -12.93
CA VAL A 262 0.84 9.14 -13.05
C VAL A 262 1.45 9.87 -14.25
N SER A 263 2.46 10.71 -14.04
CA SER A 263 3.21 11.36 -15.12
C SER A 263 4.71 11.10 -15.01
N MET A 264 5.35 10.86 -16.16
CA MET A 264 6.80 10.69 -16.27
C MET A 264 7.53 11.97 -16.67
N ASP A 265 6.80 12.94 -17.21
CA ASP A 265 7.33 14.23 -17.67
C ASP A 265 6.18 15.26 -17.65
N PRO A 266 6.37 16.47 -17.10
CA PRO A 266 5.32 17.49 -17.04
C PRO A 266 4.79 17.94 -18.41
N THR A 267 5.54 17.70 -19.49
CA THR A 267 5.14 18.00 -20.88
C THR A 267 4.28 16.91 -21.50
N ILE A 268 4.27 15.71 -20.93
CA ILE A 268 3.51 14.56 -21.39
C ILE A 268 2.21 14.47 -20.59
N ALA A 269 1.12 14.08 -21.27
CA ALA A 269 -0.16 13.87 -20.61
C ALA A 269 -0.04 12.75 -19.55
N ALA A 270 -0.53 13.01 -18.34
CA ALA A 270 -0.52 12.00 -17.29
C ALA A 270 -1.44 10.82 -17.64
N THR A 271 -1.02 9.60 -17.30
CA THR A 271 -1.88 8.43 -17.27
C THR A 271 -2.83 8.57 -16.09
N VAL A 272 -4.13 8.61 -16.35
CA VAL A 272 -5.16 8.69 -15.30
C VAL A 272 -5.78 7.30 -15.11
N LEU A 273 -5.64 6.78 -13.90
CA LEU A 273 -6.17 5.49 -13.48
C LEU A 273 -7.35 5.73 -12.54
N GLU A 274 -8.54 5.45 -13.03
CA GLU A 274 -9.79 5.57 -12.27
C GLU A 274 -10.33 4.21 -11.85
N ARG A 275 -11.12 4.22 -10.78
CA ARG A 275 -11.89 3.07 -10.29
C ARG A 275 -13.34 3.50 -10.10
N HIS A 276 -14.24 2.86 -10.85
CA HIS A 276 -15.69 3.04 -10.70
C HIS A 276 -16.29 1.75 -10.14
N CYS A 277 -17.02 1.85 -9.03
CA CYS A 277 -17.59 0.68 -8.37
C CYS A 277 -19.09 0.83 -8.15
N GLU A 278 -19.82 -0.23 -8.48
CA GLU A 278 -21.25 -0.39 -8.23
C GLU A 278 -21.44 -1.58 -7.28
N VAL A 279 -22.10 -1.36 -6.15
CA VAL A 279 -22.47 -2.45 -5.23
C VAL A 279 -23.67 -3.17 -5.80
N LEU A 280 -23.53 -4.47 -6.08
CA LEU A 280 -24.59 -5.31 -6.62
C LEU A 280 -25.43 -5.91 -5.50
N GLN A 281 -24.78 -6.41 -4.45
CA GLN A 281 -25.44 -7.04 -3.31
C GLN A 281 -24.58 -6.94 -2.06
N VAL A 282 -25.25 -6.89 -0.90
CA VAL A 282 -24.62 -6.97 0.42
C VAL A 282 -25.37 -8.03 1.22
N LEU A 283 -24.64 -8.96 1.82
CA LEU A 283 -25.17 -9.99 2.71
C LEU A 283 -24.21 -10.16 3.89
N ASP A 284 -24.67 -9.80 5.09
CA ASP A 284 -23.89 -9.85 6.32
C ASP A 284 -22.54 -9.13 6.20
N ASP A 285 -21.43 -9.88 6.29
CA ASP A 285 -20.04 -9.40 6.21
C ASP A 285 -19.49 -9.39 4.77
N THR A 286 -20.31 -9.77 3.79
CA THR A 286 -19.90 -10.01 2.40
C THR A 286 -20.58 -9.03 1.44
N ARG A 287 -19.81 -8.49 0.51
CA ARG A 287 -20.27 -7.54 -0.51
C ARG A 287 -19.88 -8.04 -1.88
N LEU A 288 -20.83 -8.04 -2.82
CA LEU A 288 -20.58 -8.27 -4.24
C LEU A 288 -20.69 -6.95 -4.98
N LEU A 289 -19.69 -6.62 -5.79
CA LEU A 289 -19.62 -5.36 -6.53
C LEU A 289 -19.07 -5.57 -7.95
N LYS A 290 -19.47 -4.68 -8.84
CA LYS A 290 -18.92 -4.56 -10.18
C LYS A 290 -17.95 -3.39 -10.20
N ALA A 291 -16.67 -3.66 -10.43
CA ALA A 291 -15.62 -2.64 -10.50
C ALA A 291 -15.15 -2.46 -11.94
N ARG A 292 -14.96 -1.22 -12.39
CA ARG A 292 -14.37 -0.89 -13.69
C ARG A 292 -13.06 -0.13 -13.47
N CYS A 293 -11.98 -0.68 -14.02
CA CYS A 293 -10.65 -0.06 -14.04
C CYS A 293 -10.19 0.04 -15.50
N GLY A 294 -10.13 1.26 -16.02
CA GLY A 294 -9.85 1.50 -17.45
C GLY A 294 -10.91 0.83 -18.34
N ILE A 295 -10.46 -0.04 -19.24
CA ILE A 295 -11.31 -0.78 -20.18
C ILE A 295 -11.84 -2.11 -19.61
N ARG A 296 -11.31 -2.58 -18.47
CA ARG A 296 -11.69 -3.88 -17.89
C ARG A 296 -12.72 -3.71 -16.78
N SER A 297 -13.66 -4.64 -16.73
CA SER A 297 -14.63 -4.76 -15.65
C SER A 297 -14.44 -6.08 -14.89
N PHE A 298 -14.67 -6.02 -13.59
CA PHE A 298 -14.42 -7.08 -12.64
C PHE A 298 -15.68 -7.34 -11.81
N ILE A 299 -15.95 -8.60 -11.52
CA ILE A 299 -16.83 -8.97 -10.41
C ILE A 299 -15.92 -9.15 -9.20
N VAL A 300 -16.14 -8.31 -8.20
CA VAL A 300 -15.34 -8.28 -6.98
C VAL A 300 -16.22 -8.69 -5.82
N ALA A 301 -15.71 -9.55 -4.95
CA ALA A 301 -16.33 -9.84 -3.68
C ALA A 301 -15.38 -9.42 -2.55
N GLU A 302 -15.92 -8.80 -1.52
CA GLU A 302 -15.20 -8.35 -0.33
C GLU A 302 -15.83 -9.01 0.90
N LYS A 303 -15.02 -9.54 1.80
CA LYS A 303 -15.44 -10.04 3.12
C LYS A 303 -14.73 -9.26 4.21
N THR A 304 -15.50 -8.77 5.17
CA THR A 304 -14.98 -8.08 6.35
C THR A 304 -14.70 -9.09 7.45
N VAL A 305 -13.44 -9.17 7.89
CA VAL A 305 -13.03 -9.95 9.05
C VAL A 305 -12.93 -9.00 10.25
N PRO A 306 -13.68 -9.23 11.34
CA PRO A 306 -13.65 -8.38 12.51
C PRO A 306 -12.25 -8.24 13.11
N HIS A 307 -11.94 -7.02 13.56
CA HIS A 307 -10.68 -6.68 14.23
C HIS A 307 -10.25 -7.70 15.29
N GLN A 308 -11.16 -8.10 16.19
CA GLN A 308 -10.84 -9.03 17.28
C GLN A 308 -10.43 -10.42 16.76
N THR A 309 -11.11 -10.93 15.72
CA THR A 309 -10.77 -12.22 15.11
C THR A 309 -9.36 -12.20 14.54
N MET A 310 -8.97 -11.11 13.87
CA MET A 310 -7.61 -10.94 13.36
C MET A 310 -6.60 -10.86 14.50
N LEU A 311 -6.87 -10.03 15.52
CA LEU A 311 -5.97 -9.83 16.65
C LEU A 311 -5.72 -11.13 17.42
N ASP A 312 -6.75 -11.95 17.63
CA ASP A 312 -6.62 -13.24 18.31
C ASP A 312 -5.68 -14.21 17.58
N ILE A 313 -5.69 -14.21 16.24
CA ILE A 313 -4.81 -15.05 15.41
C ILE A 313 -3.39 -14.48 15.44
N ILE A 314 -3.26 -13.16 15.28
CA ILE A 314 -1.97 -12.44 15.33
C ILE A 314 -1.25 -12.74 16.65
N LEU A 315 -1.93 -12.59 17.79
CA LEU A 315 -1.35 -12.83 19.11
C LEU A 315 -0.90 -14.29 19.28
N ARG A 316 -1.58 -15.27 18.66
CA ARG A 316 -1.13 -16.66 18.64
C ARG A 316 0.14 -16.85 17.81
N ASP A 317 0.20 -16.27 16.62
CA ASP A 317 1.39 -16.35 15.77
C ASP A 317 2.60 -15.65 16.42
N ILE A 318 2.39 -14.53 17.12
CA ILE A 318 3.44 -13.85 17.88
C ILE A 318 3.91 -14.71 19.05
N ALA A 319 3.00 -15.29 19.82
CA ALA A 319 3.34 -16.21 20.91
C ALA A 319 4.07 -17.48 20.41
N ALA A 320 3.88 -17.86 19.14
CA ALA A 320 4.57 -18.94 18.47
C ALA A 320 5.89 -18.52 17.79
N GLU A 321 6.30 -17.25 17.92
CA GLU A 321 7.47 -16.65 17.24
C GLU A 321 7.41 -16.74 15.70
N ALA A 322 6.21 -16.96 15.14
CA ALA A 322 5.99 -17.08 13.70
C ALA A 322 5.79 -15.70 13.04
N LEU A 323 5.42 -14.69 13.83
CA LEU A 323 5.06 -13.37 13.37
C LEU A 323 5.66 -12.29 14.31
N PRO A 324 6.12 -11.13 13.79
CA PRO A 324 6.79 -10.13 14.60
C PRO A 324 5.89 -9.40 15.60
N GLU A 325 6.47 -8.95 16.72
CA GLU A 325 5.74 -8.28 17.81
C GLU A 325 4.97 -7.02 17.36
N ALA A 326 5.43 -6.22 16.38
CA ALA A 326 4.68 -5.00 16.05
C ALA A 326 3.40 -5.23 15.22
N TRP A 327 3.05 -6.49 14.93
CA TRP A 327 1.68 -6.81 14.51
C TRP A 327 0.67 -6.71 15.67
N GLU A 328 1.10 -6.63 16.94
CA GLU A 328 0.21 -6.36 18.08
C GLU A 328 -0.53 -5.01 17.94
N ASP A 329 0.08 -4.05 17.25
CA ASP A 329 -0.49 -2.74 16.96
C ASP A 329 -1.50 -2.77 15.80
N TRP A 330 -1.99 -3.95 15.39
CA TRP A 330 -3.01 -4.09 14.35
C TRP A 330 -4.24 -3.21 14.69
N THR A 331 -4.75 -2.47 13.71
CA THR A 331 -5.93 -1.61 13.91
C THR A 331 -6.98 -1.82 12.83
N GLY A 332 -8.24 -1.84 13.23
CA GLY A 332 -9.37 -1.95 12.32
C GLY A 332 -9.64 -3.38 11.84
N ASP A 333 -10.67 -3.50 11.02
CA ASP A 333 -11.07 -4.77 10.41
C ASP A 333 -10.17 -5.10 9.21
N ALA A 334 -9.95 -6.39 8.96
CA ALA A 334 -9.31 -6.85 7.73
C ALA A 334 -10.35 -7.02 6.63
N ILE A 335 -9.97 -6.74 5.38
CA ILE A 335 -10.78 -7.03 4.21
C ILE A 335 -10.06 -8.10 3.39
N VAL A 336 -10.79 -9.17 3.07
CA VAL A 336 -10.36 -10.16 2.07
C VAL A 336 -11.17 -9.91 0.81
N SER A 337 -10.51 -9.71 -0.32
CA SER A 337 -11.17 -9.43 -1.58
C SER A 337 -10.74 -10.40 -2.68
N ILE A 338 -11.69 -10.83 -3.49
CA ILE A 338 -11.43 -11.61 -4.71
C ILE A 338 -12.04 -10.91 -5.91
N ALA A 339 -11.36 -10.96 -7.06
CA ALA A 339 -11.85 -10.37 -8.29
C ALA A 339 -11.67 -11.33 -9.46
N VAL A 340 -12.70 -11.47 -10.29
CA VAL A 340 -12.68 -12.22 -11.55
C VAL A 340 -13.11 -11.31 -12.71
N ALA A 341 -12.81 -11.71 -13.94
CA ALA A 341 -13.26 -10.97 -15.11
C ALA A 341 -14.80 -10.94 -15.15
N ALA A 342 -15.39 -9.76 -15.36
CA ALA A 342 -16.84 -9.67 -15.58
C ALA A 342 -17.24 -10.20 -16.96
N HIS A 343 -16.32 -10.18 -17.92
CA HIS A 343 -16.46 -10.68 -19.29
C HIS A 343 -15.09 -10.81 -19.94
N GLY A 344 -15.01 -11.59 -21.02
CA GLY A 344 -13.80 -11.75 -21.83
C GLY A 344 -12.91 -12.87 -21.35
N ASP A 345 -11.62 -12.80 -21.67
CA ASP A 345 -10.67 -13.84 -21.29
C ASP A 345 -10.45 -13.89 -19.76
N PRO A 346 -10.25 -15.09 -19.17
CA PRO A 346 -9.91 -15.24 -17.77
C PRO A 346 -8.65 -14.43 -17.40
N LEU A 347 -8.60 -13.96 -16.15
CA LEU A 347 -7.49 -13.15 -15.68
C LEU A 347 -6.25 -14.01 -15.43
N GLU A 348 -5.08 -13.45 -15.72
CA GLU A 348 -3.83 -14.05 -15.28
C GLU A 348 -3.73 -13.95 -13.74
N PRO A 349 -3.57 -15.07 -13.01
CA PRO A 349 -3.69 -15.07 -11.56
C PRO A 349 -2.66 -14.16 -10.86
N ARG A 350 -3.10 -13.36 -9.89
CA ARG A 350 -2.23 -12.43 -9.15
C ARG A 350 -2.68 -12.23 -7.71
N LEU A 351 -1.77 -12.36 -6.75
CA LEU A 351 -1.99 -11.93 -5.37
C LEU A 351 -1.77 -10.43 -5.22
N TYR A 352 -2.52 -9.85 -4.31
CA TYR A 352 -2.42 -8.47 -3.89
C TYR A 352 -2.26 -8.43 -2.37
N ASN A 353 -1.55 -7.41 -1.93
CA ASN A 353 -1.58 -6.94 -0.54
C ASN A 353 -1.77 -5.43 -0.64
N PHE A 354 -3.04 -5.04 -0.86
CA PHE A 354 -3.56 -3.76 -1.33
C PHE A 354 -3.13 -3.35 -2.75
N LEU A 355 -1.88 -3.65 -3.11
CA LEU A 355 -1.29 -3.46 -4.44
C LEU A 355 -0.85 -4.81 -5.03
N PRO A 356 -0.73 -4.91 -6.37
CA PRO A 356 -0.30 -6.15 -6.99
C PRO A 356 1.06 -6.60 -6.47
N MET A 357 1.17 -7.86 -6.08
CA MET A 357 2.44 -8.49 -5.72
C MET A 357 3.24 -8.85 -6.97
N GLY A 358 4.47 -9.36 -6.79
CA GLY A 358 5.36 -9.74 -7.89
C GLY A 358 4.77 -10.78 -8.85
N GLU A 359 5.36 -10.91 -10.05
CA GLU A 359 4.86 -11.81 -11.10
C GLU A 359 4.74 -13.29 -10.68
N GLY A 360 5.57 -13.71 -9.73
CA GLY A 360 5.51 -15.06 -9.14
C GLY A 360 4.41 -15.29 -8.11
N ALA A 361 3.83 -14.22 -7.53
CA ALA A 361 2.74 -14.31 -6.56
C ALA A 361 1.40 -14.51 -7.28
N LYS A 362 1.10 -15.77 -7.60
CA LYS A 362 -0.12 -16.14 -8.33
C LYS A 362 -1.27 -16.43 -7.38
N ALA A 363 -2.44 -15.89 -7.67
CA ALA A 363 -3.67 -16.30 -7.00
C ALA A 363 -3.98 -17.78 -7.31
N PRO A 364 -4.74 -18.47 -6.43
CA PRO A 364 -5.05 -19.87 -6.63
C PRO A 364 -6.14 -20.13 -7.68
N PHE A 365 -6.73 -19.10 -8.29
CA PHE A 365 -7.76 -19.18 -9.33
C PHE A 365 -7.50 -18.15 -10.44
N SER A 366 -8.28 -18.17 -11.52
CA SER A 366 -8.18 -17.26 -12.68
C SER A 366 -8.68 -15.84 -12.36
N GLY A 367 -8.06 -15.21 -11.36
CA GLY A 367 -8.48 -13.94 -10.82
C GLY A 367 -7.43 -13.30 -9.92
N TYR A 368 -7.87 -12.28 -9.19
CA TYR A 368 -7.05 -11.54 -8.25
C TYR A 368 -7.54 -11.80 -6.83
N LEU A 369 -6.61 -12.00 -5.90
CA LEU A 369 -6.90 -12.18 -4.48
C LEU A 369 -6.09 -11.16 -3.68
N ASP A 370 -6.80 -10.33 -2.93
CA ASP A 370 -6.27 -9.33 -2.03
C ASP A 370 -6.61 -9.68 -0.58
N ALA A 371 -5.60 -9.61 0.28
CA ALA A 371 -5.75 -9.70 1.72
C ALA A 371 -4.51 -9.10 2.38
N PRO A 372 -4.58 -8.73 3.67
CA PRO A 372 -3.41 -8.27 4.43
C PRO A 372 -2.48 -9.44 4.78
N PHE A 373 -1.94 -10.12 3.77
CA PHE A 373 -1.02 -11.23 3.93
C PHE A 373 0.28 -10.78 4.59
N PHE A 374 0.80 -11.60 5.50
CA PHE A 374 2.19 -11.52 5.90
C PHE A 374 3.08 -11.95 4.72
N ALA A 375 3.68 -10.96 4.06
CA ALA A 375 4.49 -11.13 2.87
C ALA A 375 5.99 -11.05 3.18
N THR A 376 6.82 -11.40 2.20
CA THR A 376 8.25 -11.07 2.22
C THR A 376 8.44 -9.55 2.19
N LEU A 377 9.60 -9.04 2.63
CA LEU A 377 9.88 -7.58 2.60
C LEU A 377 9.81 -7.00 1.20
N ASP A 378 10.27 -7.75 0.22
CA ASP A 378 10.14 -7.43 -1.18
C ASP A 378 8.73 -7.66 -1.73
N ARG A 379 7.72 -7.98 -0.91
CA ARG A 379 6.32 -8.34 -1.23
C ARG A 379 6.14 -9.12 -2.55
N LEU A 380 7.12 -9.94 -2.91
CA LEU A 380 7.05 -10.79 -4.10
C LEU A 380 6.39 -12.13 -3.78
N ARG A 381 6.31 -12.49 -2.50
CA ARG A 381 5.78 -13.77 -2.02
C ARG A 381 5.06 -13.60 -0.68
N VAL A 382 4.10 -14.47 -0.43
CA VAL A 382 3.48 -14.65 0.89
C VAL A 382 4.39 -15.55 1.72
N GLN A 383 4.53 -15.29 3.02
CA GLN A 383 5.32 -16.14 3.90
C GLN A 383 4.52 -17.38 4.33
N ASP A 384 5.17 -18.53 4.33
CA ASP A 384 4.60 -19.79 4.80
C ASP A 384 4.76 -19.93 6.32
N GLY A 385 3.96 -20.80 6.94
CA GLY A 385 4.14 -21.19 8.34
C GLY A 385 3.46 -20.28 9.37
N VAL A 386 2.66 -19.30 8.94
CA VAL A 386 1.86 -18.44 9.84
C VAL A 386 0.37 -18.77 9.76
N GLU A 387 -0.33 -18.76 10.90
CA GLU A 387 -1.76 -19.00 11.01
C GLU A 387 -2.56 -17.90 10.29
N VAL A 388 -2.12 -16.64 10.37
CA VAL A 388 -2.77 -15.48 9.70
C VAL A 388 -2.98 -15.74 8.20
N ASN A 389 -1.92 -16.12 7.46
CA ASN A 389 -2.04 -16.35 6.02
C ASN A 389 -2.93 -17.55 5.70
N THR A 390 -2.86 -18.61 6.52
CA THR A 390 -3.73 -19.77 6.40
C THR A 390 -5.20 -19.38 6.54
N PHE A 391 -5.51 -18.60 7.58
CA PHE A 391 -6.84 -18.08 7.87
C PHE A 391 -7.37 -17.16 6.75
N LEU A 392 -6.54 -16.25 6.23
CA LEU A 392 -6.92 -15.35 5.13
C LEU A 392 -7.22 -16.14 3.84
N LEU A 393 -6.44 -17.17 3.54
CA LEU A 393 -6.71 -18.06 2.40
C LEU A 393 -8.00 -18.86 2.57
N ASP A 394 -8.27 -19.39 3.77
CA ASP A 394 -9.54 -20.08 4.05
C ASP A 394 -10.75 -19.13 3.99
N THR A 395 -10.58 -17.90 4.44
CA THR A 395 -11.57 -16.84 4.30
C THR A 395 -11.84 -16.55 2.83
N ALA A 396 -10.80 -16.49 1.99
CA ALA A 396 -10.94 -16.30 0.55
C ALA A 396 -11.67 -17.47 -0.14
N ARG A 397 -11.43 -18.73 0.27
CA ARG A 397 -12.16 -19.91 -0.23
C ARG A 397 -13.64 -19.82 0.08
N GLN A 398 -13.98 -19.44 1.32
CA GLN A 398 -15.38 -19.27 1.72
C GLN A 398 -16.02 -18.11 0.96
N LEU A 399 -15.32 -16.97 0.86
CA LEU A 399 -15.77 -15.82 0.09
C LEU A 399 -16.03 -16.17 -1.38
N ALA A 400 -15.22 -17.03 -1.99
CA ALA A 400 -15.46 -17.49 -3.36
C ALA A 400 -16.78 -18.24 -3.55
N LEU A 401 -17.17 -19.07 -2.57
CA LEU A 401 -18.46 -19.75 -2.59
C LEU A 401 -19.62 -18.79 -2.34
N ASP A 402 -19.48 -17.91 -1.36
CA ASP A 402 -20.51 -16.91 -1.02
C ASP A 402 -20.73 -15.98 -2.21
N ALA A 403 -19.64 -15.49 -2.82
CA ALA A 403 -19.66 -14.66 -4.02
C ALA A 403 -20.31 -15.36 -5.21
N ALA A 404 -20.02 -16.65 -5.42
CA ALA A 404 -20.64 -17.43 -6.47
C ALA A 404 -22.16 -17.54 -6.26
N ALA A 405 -22.62 -17.78 -5.03
CA ALA A 405 -24.04 -17.81 -4.71
C ALA A 405 -24.73 -16.45 -4.97
N LEU A 406 -24.11 -15.35 -4.54
CA LEU A 406 -24.63 -13.99 -4.78
C LEU A 406 -24.65 -13.65 -6.29
N ALA A 407 -23.61 -14.05 -7.02
CA ALA A 407 -23.50 -13.83 -8.47
C ALA A 407 -24.63 -14.49 -9.26
N LEU A 408 -25.08 -15.68 -8.86
CA LEU A 408 -26.21 -16.37 -9.48
C LEU A 408 -27.52 -15.57 -9.40
N THR A 409 -27.70 -14.79 -8.33
CA THR A 409 -28.93 -14.01 -8.11
C THR A 409 -28.83 -12.56 -8.59
N SER A 410 -27.61 -12.04 -8.75
CA SER A 410 -27.36 -10.61 -8.97
C SER A 410 -26.79 -10.25 -10.33
N LEU A 411 -26.30 -11.24 -11.10
CA LEU A 411 -25.72 -11.01 -12.43
C LEU A 411 -26.64 -11.52 -13.54
N SER A 412 -26.41 -11.01 -14.76
CA SER A 412 -27.01 -11.61 -15.95
C SER A 412 -26.52 -13.06 -16.13
N ARG A 413 -27.31 -13.90 -16.81
CA ARG A 413 -26.99 -15.32 -17.01
C ARG A 413 -25.60 -15.54 -17.64
N SER A 414 -25.19 -14.68 -18.57
CA SER A 414 -23.89 -14.80 -19.24
C SER A 414 -22.74 -14.41 -18.31
N GLU A 415 -22.88 -13.32 -17.55
CA GLU A 415 -21.86 -12.88 -16.59
C GLU A 415 -21.73 -13.87 -15.44
N ALA A 416 -22.86 -14.35 -14.89
CA ALA A 416 -22.89 -15.35 -13.83
C ALA A 416 -22.15 -16.63 -14.23
N ARG A 417 -22.36 -17.12 -15.47
CA ARG A 417 -21.69 -18.31 -16.00
C ARG A 417 -20.17 -18.24 -15.93
N GLN A 418 -19.61 -17.13 -16.38
CA GLN A 418 -18.17 -16.93 -16.34
C GLN A 418 -17.68 -16.68 -14.91
N ALA A 419 -18.28 -15.71 -14.21
CA ALA A 419 -17.83 -15.30 -12.88
C ALA A 419 -17.87 -16.47 -11.88
N VAL A 420 -18.94 -17.26 -11.85
CA VAL A 420 -19.05 -18.41 -10.93
C VAL A 420 -17.95 -19.43 -11.18
N LEU A 421 -17.66 -19.75 -12.45
CA LEU A 421 -16.60 -20.71 -12.78
C LEU A 421 -15.22 -20.16 -12.39
N ASP A 422 -14.92 -18.91 -12.73
CA ASP A 422 -13.64 -18.29 -12.38
C ASP A 422 -13.45 -18.16 -10.86
N LEU A 423 -14.53 -17.99 -10.09
CA LEU A 423 -14.50 -17.91 -8.63
C LEU A 423 -14.22 -19.27 -7.98
N VAL A 424 -14.82 -20.37 -8.48
CA VAL A 424 -14.78 -21.67 -7.78
C VAL A 424 -13.75 -22.65 -8.33
N LEU A 425 -13.25 -22.44 -9.55
CA LEU A 425 -12.25 -23.30 -10.18
C LEU A 425 -10.82 -22.90 -9.76
N TRP A 426 -10.46 -23.29 -8.54
CA TRP A 426 -9.11 -23.10 -8.01
C TRP A 426 -8.14 -24.17 -8.55
N ASN A 427 -6.84 -23.94 -8.34
CA ASN A 427 -5.77 -24.81 -8.79
C ASN A 427 -5.96 -26.25 -8.28
N LYS A 428 -5.45 -27.23 -9.05
CA LYS A 428 -5.66 -28.66 -8.76
C LYS A 428 -5.09 -29.10 -7.40
N THR A 429 -4.15 -28.33 -6.85
CA THR A 429 -3.52 -28.61 -5.57
C THR A 429 -4.37 -28.16 -4.37
N ASP A 430 -5.35 -27.27 -4.55
CA ASP A 430 -6.21 -26.81 -3.46
C ASP A 430 -7.28 -27.86 -3.12
N ALA A 431 -6.94 -28.77 -2.21
CA ALA A 431 -7.86 -29.82 -1.75
C ALA A 431 -9.04 -29.25 -0.95
N ALA A 432 -8.79 -28.23 -0.13
CA ALA A 432 -9.81 -27.60 0.71
C ALA A 432 -10.91 -26.94 -0.13
N MET A 433 -10.55 -26.19 -1.18
CA MET A 433 -11.53 -25.58 -2.07
C MET A 433 -12.32 -26.65 -2.84
N ARG A 434 -11.65 -27.70 -3.32
CA ARG A 434 -12.34 -28.82 -4.01
C ARG A 434 -13.37 -29.50 -3.11
N GLU A 435 -13.03 -29.77 -1.86
CA GLU A 435 -13.96 -30.37 -0.90
C GLU A 435 -15.17 -29.45 -0.64
N ARG A 436 -14.92 -28.15 -0.41
CA ARG A 436 -15.98 -27.15 -0.21
C ARG A 436 -16.93 -27.06 -1.41
N VAL A 437 -16.41 -27.07 -2.64
CA VAL A 437 -17.22 -27.02 -3.87
C VAL A 437 -18.06 -28.29 -4.05
N LEU A 438 -17.48 -29.48 -3.80
CA LEU A 438 -18.17 -30.76 -3.97
C LEU A 438 -19.27 -31.00 -2.92
N THR A 439 -19.09 -30.45 -1.72
CA THR A 439 -20.05 -30.57 -0.60
C THR A 439 -21.06 -29.43 -0.56
N SER A 440 -20.85 -28.36 -1.33
CA SER A 440 -21.74 -27.20 -1.39
C SER A 440 -23.13 -27.56 -1.91
N ALA A 441 -24.15 -27.01 -1.24
CA ALA A 441 -25.54 -27.06 -1.69
C ALA A 441 -25.86 -26.00 -2.77
N VAL A 442 -24.95 -25.08 -3.05
CA VAL A 442 -25.13 -24.02 -4.05
C VAL A 442 -25.09 -24.65 -5.46
N PRO A 443 -26.01 -24.29 -6.36
CA PRO A 443 -26.00 -24.80 -7.73
C PRO A 443 -24.94 -24.09 -8.58
N LEU A 444 -23.68 -24.54 -8.46
CA LEU A 444 -22.50 -23.91 -9.06
C LEU A 444 -22.17 -24.39 -10.48
N VAL A 445 -22.85 -25.42 -10.99
CA VAL A 445 -22.58 -26.02 -12.30
C VAL A 445 -23.60 -25.52 -13.33
N PRO A 446 -23.19 -24.80 -14.38
CA PRO A 446 -24.13 -24.36 -15.40
C PRO A 446 -24.70 -25.55 -16.18
N THR A 447 -26.01 -25.58 -16.38
CA THR A 447 -26.68 -26.65 -17.14
C THR A 447 -26.87 -26.26 -18.60
N VAL A 448 -27.03 -27.26 -19.47
CA VAL A 448 -27.52 -27.04 -20.83
C VAL A 448 -29.05 -27.07 -20.77
N PRO A 449 -29.75 -26.02 -21.24
CA PRO A 449 -31.21 -26.02 -21.22
C PRO A 449 -31.74 -27.15 -22.11
N VAL A 450 -32.50 -28.06 -21.50
CA VAL A 450 -33.25 -29.11 -22.20
C VAL A 450 -34.70 -28.64 -22.32
N LEU A 451 -35.30 -28.80 -23.50
CA LEU A 451 -36.70 -28.44 -23.77
C LEU A 451 -37.63 -28.84 -22.61
N GLY A 452 -38.25 -27.85 -21.97
CA GLY A 452 -39.21 -28.05 -20.87
C GLY A 452 -38.64 -28.01 -19.44
N ARG A 453 -37.34 -27.79 -19.22
CA ARG A 453 -36.75 -27.54 -17.90
C ARG A 453 -36.09 -26.16 -17.83
N SER A 454 -36.40 -25.39 -16.79
CA SER A 454 -35.90 -24.01 -16.60
C SER A 454 -34.76 -23.89 -15.57
N GLU A 455 -34.23 -25.00 -15.05
CA GLU A 455 -33.10 -24.94 -14.11
C GLU A 455 -31.80 -24.70 -14.88
N ASP A 456 -31.27 -23.47 -14.78
CA ASP A 456 -30.05 -23.00 -15.46
C ASP A 456 -28.75 -23.47 -14.78
N TRP A 457 -28.86 -24.03 -13.57
CA TRP A 457 -27.75 -24.38 -12.71
C TRP A 457 -28.04 -25.64 -11.90
N ALA A 458 -27.00 -26.41 -11.57
CA ALA A 458 -27.07 -27.64 -10.79
C ALA A 458 -25.95 -27.71 -9.74
N THR A 459 -26.17 -28.47 -8.68
CA THR A 459 -25.14 -28.80 -7.69
C THR A 459 -24.17 -29.85 -8.25
N PHE A 460 -22.93 -29.88 -7.77
CA PHE A 460 -21.94 -30.90 -8.19
C PHE A 460 -22.42 -32.34 -7.94
N GLN A 461 -23.18 -32.59 -6.87
CA GLN A 461 -23.79 -33.91 -6.58
C GLN A 461 -24.78 -34.39 -7.66
N LYS A 462 -25.40 -33.46 -8.40
CA LYS A 462 -26.36 -33.77 -9.48
C LYS A 462 -25.67 -33.82 -10.85
N ALA A 463 -24.45 -33.30 -10.97
CA ALA A 463 -23.69 -33.30 -12.20
C ALA A 463 -23.21 -34.72 -12.52
N LYS A 464 -23.30 -35.12 -13.79
CA LYS A 464 -22.78 -36.39 -14.29
C LYS A 464 -21.68 -36.11 -15.29
N ILE A 465 -20.56 -36.82 -15.14
CA ILE A 465 -19.48 -36.79 -16.13
C ILE A 465 -19.95 -37.59 -17.35
N TRP A 466 -19.88 -36.97 -18.52
CA TRP A 466 -20.21 -37.64 -19.77
C TRP A 466 -19.01 -38.51 -20.19
N ASN A 467 -19.14 -39.82 -20.08
CA ASN A 467 -18.12 -40.76 -20.56
C ASN A 467 -18.32 -40.99 -22.08
N GLY A 468 -17.65 -40.23 -22.94
CA GLY A 468 -17.67 -40.46 -24.39
C GLY A 468 -17.18 -39.26 -25.22
N ASP A 469 -16.08 -39.47 -25.94
CA ASP A 469 -15.22 -38.44 -26.55
C ASP A 469 -15.59 -38.09 -28.02
N VAL A 470 -16.82 -38.33 -28.46
CA VAL A 470 -17.19 -38.22 -29.88
C VAL A 470 -17.69 -36.83 -30.27
N PHE A 471 -18.06 -35.98 -29.31
CA PHE A 471 -18.61 -34.64 -29.59
C PHE A 471 -17.55 -33.52 -29.57
N LEU A 472 -16.43 -33.71 -28.86
CA LEU A 472 -15.40 -32.68 -28.65
C LEU A 472 -14.06 -32.98 -29.34
N SER A 473 -13.82 -34.22 -29.73
CA SER A 473 -12.64 -34.62 -30.49
C SER A 473 -13.02 -34.84 -31.96
N PRO A 474 -12.43 -34.14 -32.96
CA PRO A 474 -12.63 -34.52 -34.35
C PRO A 474 -12.05 -35.94 -34.54
N PRO A 475 -12.72 -36.81 -35.32
CA PRO A 475 -12.29 -38.19 -35.44
C PRO A 475 -10.87 -38.25 -35.99
N LEU A 476 -9.97 -38.87 -35.22
CA LEU A 476 -8.66 -39.30 -35.71
C LEU A 476 -8.90 -40.35 -36.80
N GLY A 477 -8.82 -39.95 -38.07
CA GLY A 477 -8.89 -40.91 -39.16
C GLY A 477 -9.10 -40.33 -40.54
N CYS A 478 -8.07 -39.71 -41.11
CA CYS A 478 -7.81 -39.83 -42.55
C CYS A 478 -6.37 -39.37 -42.88
N SER A 479 -5.40 -40.27 -42.80
CA SER A 479 -4.18 -40.13 -43.58
C SER A 479 -3.63 -41.49 -44.02
N SER A 480 -3.67 -41.65 -45.34
CA SER A 480 -2.86 -42.51 -46.21
C SER A 480 -3.00 -44.04 -46.10
N HIS A 481 -3.77 -44.58 -47.05
CA HIS A 481 -3.33 -45.75 -47.81
C HIS A 481 -1.86 -45.55 -48.25
N ARG A 482 -0.96 -46.43 -47.81
CA ARG A 482 0.17 -46.86 -48.63
C ARG A 482 -0.06 -48.32 -49.01
N LEU A 483 -0.10 -48.52 -50.31
CA LEU A 483 0.03 -49.80 -50.99
C LEU A 483 1.25 -50.56 -50.45
N SER A 484 1.07 -51.83 -50.09
CA SER A 484 2.12 -52.83 -50.23
C SER A 484 1.50 -54.13 -50.77
N HIS A 485 1.81 -54.39 -52.04
CA HIS A 485 1.71 -55.71 -52.67
C HIS A 485 2.40 -56.79 -51.84
N ARG A 486 1.78 -57.96 -51.68
CA ARG A 486 2.17 -59.24 -52.32
C ARG A 486 1.57 -60.43 -51.56
N GLY A 487 0.73 -61.19 -52.27
CA GLY A 487 0.97 -62.60 -52.56
C GLY A 487 0.74 -63.65 -51.46
N CYS A 488 -0.23 -64.50 -51.76
CA CYS A 488 -0.63 -65.79 -51.16
C CYS A 488 -1.64 -65.71 -50.02
#